data_AF-A0A1G5X267-F1
#
_entry.id   AF-A0A1G5X267-F1
#
_cell.length_a   1.000
_cell.length_b   1.000
_cell.length_c   1.000
_cell.angle_alpha   90.00
_cell.angle_beta   90.00
_cell.angle_gamma   90.00
#
_symmetry.space_group_name_H-M   'P 1'
#
loop_
_entity.id
_entity.type
_entity.pdbx_description
1 polymer ?
#
loop_
_entity_poly.entity_id
_entity_poly.type
_entity_poly.pdbx_seq_one_letter_code
_entity_poly.pdbx_strand_id
1 'polypeptide(L)'
;MGLTTWDAPHGKILQADVVISKNYLNEMELDSLNTLVDGFLTLAETRANSQKPRFMKDRKSLLNGYLELSQLPLLEGKGKVSSIEAKTHAIMNIKNLE
;
A
#
# COMPACT_ATOMS: atom_id res chain seq x y z
N MET A 1 -0.66 18.44 -6.73
CA MET A 1 -0.23 17.08 -6.31
C MET A 1 -1.39 16.45 -5.55
N GLY A 2 -1.64 15.15 -5.71
CA GLY A 2 -2.75 14.44 -5.05
C GLY A 2 -2.44 13.95 -3.62
N LEU A 3 -1.53 14.61 -2.91
CA LEU A 3 -1.18 14.26 -1.53
C LEU A 3 -2.31 14.75 -0.62
N THR A 4 -2.83 13.88 0.25
CA THR A 4 -3.96 14.15 1.15
C THR A 4 -3.51 14.47 2.57
N THR A 5 -2.39 13.87 3.03
CA THR A 5 -1.86 13.99 4.40
C THR A 5 -0.32 14.03 4.39
N TRP A 6 0.30 14.80 5.29
CA TRP A 6 1.75 14.80 5.53
C TRP A 6 2.09 15.26 6.95
N ASP A 7 3.32 15.01 7.41
CA ASP A 7 3.74 15.18 8.83
C ASP A 7 3.55 16.61 9.39
N ALA A 8 3.43 17.62 8.51
CA ALA A 8 3.19 19.01 8.90
C ALA A 8 1.99 19.58 8.15
N PRO A 9 0.73 19.38 8.62
CA PRO A 9 -0.50 19.75 7.89
C PRO A 9 -0.59 21.24 7.47
N HIS A 10 0.17 22.12 8.14
CA HIS A 10 0.29 23.56 7.82
C HIS A 10 1.73 23.99 7.49
N GLY A 11 2.66 23.04 7.38
CA GLY A 11 4.06 23.23 7.03
C GLY A 11 4.37 22.79 5.60
N LYS A 12 5.66 22.87 5.24
CA LYS A 12 6.15 22.43 3.93
C LYS A 12 6.06 20.91 3.79
N ILE A 13 5.72 20.44 2.59
CA ILE A 13 5.78 19.01 2.24
C ILE A 13 7.25 18.59 2.15
N LEU A 14 7.63 17.51 2.83
CA LEU A 14 8.98 16.97 2.79
C LEU A 14 9.10 15.87 1.74
N GLN A 15 10.33 15.60 1.30
CA GLN A 15 10.61 14.49 0.37
C GLN A 15 10.22 13.12 0.96
N ALA A 16 10.24 12.98 2.29
CA ALA A 16 9.82 11.76 2.97
C ALA A 16 8.31 11.51 2.82
N ASP A 17 7.49 12.58 2.78
CA ASP A 17 6.03 12.47 2.74
C ASP A 17 5.50 11.95 1.41
N VAL A 18 6.14 12.32 0.29
CA VAL A 18 5.71 11.90 -1.06
C VAL A 18 6.10 10.47 -1.44
N VAL A 19 6.98 9.85 -0.66
CA VAL A 19 7.37 8.45 -0.87
C VAL A 19 6.38 7.50 -0.17
N ILE A 20 5.57 8.01 0.75
CA ILE A 20 4.60 7.22 1.51
C ILE A 20 3.29 7.14 0.71
N SER A 21 2.95 5.97 0.18
CA SER A 21 1.73 5.78 -0.62
C SER A 21 0.44 6.08 0.16
N LYS A 22 0.42 5.83 1.47
CA LYS A 22 -0.75 6.12 2.33
C LYS A 22 -1.09 7.61 2.40
N ASN A 23 -0.10 8.49 2.20
CA ASN A 23 -0.27 9.94 2.22
C ASN A 23 -1.03 10.48 0.99
N TYR A 24 -1.35 9.61 0.03
CA TYR A 24 -2.18 9.92 -1.14
C TYR A 24 -3.61 9.38 -1.00
N LEU A 25 -3.92 8.68 0.10
CA LEU A 25 -5.24 8.12 0.33
C LEU A 25 -6.09 9.08 1.15
N ASN A 26 -7.36 9.23 0.81
CA ASN A 26 -8.32 9.95 1.64
C ASN A 26 -8.76 9.09 2.85
N GLU A 27 -9.52 9.68 3.78
CA GLU A 27 -9.96 8.98 5.00
C GLU A 27 -10.75 7.70 4.71
N MET A 28 -11.64 7.71 3.72
CA MET A 28 -12.44 6.54 3.35
C MET A 28 -11.57 5.42 2.75
N GLU A 29 -10.58 5.79 1.94
CA GLU A 29 -9.61 4.85 1.36
C GLU A 29 -8.69 4.26 2.43
N LEU A 30 -8.27 5.05 3.41
CA LEU A 30 -7.48 4.59 4.55
C LEU A 30 -8.27 3.60 5.42
N ASP A 31 -9.54 3.90 5.72
CA ASP A 31 -10.40 3.01 6.48
C ASP A 31 -10.64 1.68 5.77
N SER A 32 -10.88 1.76 4.45
CA SER A 32 -11.00 0.58 3.58
C SER A 32 -9.72 -0.26 3.59
N LEU A 33 -8.55 0.39 3.50
CA LEU A 33 -7.25 -0.28 3.55
C LEU A 33 -7.00 -0.95 4.91
N ASN A 34 -7.34 -0.28 6.02
CA ASN A 34 -7.19 -0.84 7.36
C ASN A 34 -8.05 -2.09 7.53
N THR A 35 -9.33 -2.01 7.17
CA THR A 35 -10.26 -3.14 7.23
C THR A 35 -9.76 -4.35 6.42
N LEU A 36 -9.22 -4.09 5.22
CA LEU A 36 -8.65 -5.12 4.35
C LEU A 36 -7.40 -5.77 4.98
N VAL A 37 -6.49 -4.96 5.53
CA VAL A 37 -5.27 -5.46 6.16
C VAL A 37 -5.58 -6.27 7.41
N ASP A 38 -6.47 -5.79 8.27
CA ASP A 38 -6.87 -6.47 9.50
C ASP A 38 -7.55 -7.82 9.20
N GLY A 39 -8.42 -7.87 8.20
CA GLY A 39 -9.04 -9.10 7.73
C GLY A 39 -8.02 -10.12 7.21
N PHE A 40 -7.04 -9.67 6.41
CA PHE A 40 -5.96 -10.54 5.93
C PHE A 40 -5.10 -11.08 7.08
N LEU A 41 -4.76 -10.24 8.07
CA LEU A 41 -3.97 -10.64 9.23
C LEU A 41 -4.71 -11.67 10.10
N THR A 42 -6.01 -11.46 10.34
CA THR A 42 -6.86 -12.41 11.08
C THR A 42 -6.91 -13.78 10.40
N LEU A 43 -7.02 -13.80 9.06
CA LEU A 43 -6.96 -15.02 8.27
C LEU A 43 -5.57 -15.69 8.34
N ALA A 44 -4.51 -14.89 8.31
CA ALA A 44 -3.14 -15.39 8.43
C ALA A 44 -2.89 -16.02 9.81
N GLU A 45 -3.36 -15.37 10.88
CA GLU A 45 -3.28 -15.83 12.26
C GLU A 45 -4.04 -17.14 12.46
N THR A 46 -5.28 -17.24 11.99
CA THR A 46 -6.08 -18.49 12.08
C THR A 46 -5.34 -19.68 11.47
N ARG A 47 -4.69 -19.47 10.32
CA ARG A 47 -3.90 -20.51 9.66
C ARG A 47 -2.56 -20.77 10.35
N ALA A 48 -1.96 -19.78 11.01
CA ALA A 48 -0.75 -19.96 11.82
C ALA A 48 -1.05 -20.79 13.08
N ASN A 49 -2.17 -20.50 13.75
CA ASN A 49 -2.67 -21.27 14.90
C ASN A 49 -2.98 -22.73 14.54
N SER A 50 -3.39 -22.98 13.28
CA SER A 50 -3.58 -24.34 12.76
C SER A 50 -2.26 -25.11 12.51
N GLN A 51 -1.10 -24.55 12.89
CA GLN A 51 0.24 -25.13 12.74
C GLN A 51 0.58 -25.62 11.33
N LYS A 52 -0.02 -25.03 10.29
CA LYS A 52 0.29 -25.37 8.90
C LYS A 52 1.48 -24.51 8.45
N PRO A 53 2.70 -25.08 8.33
CA PRO A 53 3.84 -24.33 7.80
C PRO A 53 3.51 -23.86 6.40
N ARG A 54 3.84 -22.59 6.12
CA ARG A 54 3.49 -21.94 4.87
C ARG A 54 4.70 -21.22 4.28
N PHE A 55 4.99 -21.50 3.01
CA PHE A 55 6.05 -20.84 2.28
C PHE A 55 5.58 -19.48 1.71
N MET A 56 6.51 -18.62 1.32
CA MET A 56 6.19 -17.31 0.73
C MET A 56 5.31 -17.42 -0.51
N LYS A 57 5.51 -18.45 -1.34
CA LYS A 57 4.67 -18.73 -2.52
C LYS A 57 3.18 -18.92 -2.13
N ASP A 58 2.92 -19.63 -1.04
CA ASP A 58 1.57 -19.90 -0.59
C ASP A 58 0.97 -18.68 0.11
N ARG A 59 1.80 -17.83 0.74
CA ARG A 59 1.37 -16.51 1.26
C ARG A 59 0.93 -15.59 0.12
N LYS A 60 1.68 -15.56 -0.99
CA LYS A 60 1.31 -14.80 -2.19
C LYS A 60 -0.01 -15.30 -2.78
N SER A 61 -0.17 -16.62 -2.94
CA SER A 61 -1.42 -17.21 -3.42
C SER A 61 -2.60 -16.90 -2.49
N LEU A 62 -2.41 -16.96 -1.17
CA LEU A 62 -3.45 -16.58 -0.23
C LEU A 62 -3.84 -15.10 -0.34
N LEU A 63 -2.85 -14.21 -0.43
CA LEU A 63 -3.11 -12.77 -0.57
C LEU A 63 -3.87 -12.49 -1.86
N ASN A 64 -3.45 -13.09 -2.97
CA ASN A 64 -4.15 -12.93 -4.25
C ASN A 64 -5.61 -13.40 -4.15
N GLY A 65 -5.86 -14.59 -3.59
CA GLY A 65 -7.23 -15.09 -3.41
C GLY A 65 -8.05 -14.23 -2.43
N TYR A 66 -7.43 -13.67 -1.39
CA TYR A 66 -8.10 -12.76 -0.48
C TYR A 66 -8.54 -11.47 -1.20
N LEU A 67 -7.67 -10.88 -2.01
CA LEU A 67 -8.00 -9.70 -2.82
C LEU A 67 -9.13 -9.98 -3.82
N GLU A 68 -9.10 -11.12 -4.51
CA GLU A 68 -10.16 -11.54 -5.42
C GLU A 68 -11.51 -11.71 -4.70
N LEU A 69 -11.53 -12.35 -3.52
CA LEU A 69 -12.73 -12.49 -2.68
C LEU A 69 -13.26 -11.14 -2.20
N SER A 70 -12.37 -10.19 -1.92
CA SER A 70 -12.70 -8.80 -1.59
C SER A 70 -13.10 -7.96 -2.80
N GLN A 71 -13.24 -8.55 -4.00
CA GLN A 71 -13.57 -7.88 -5.26
C GLN A 71 -12.57 -6.77 -5.64
N LEU A 72 -11.33 -6.89 -5.18
CA LEU A 72 -10.24 -6.00 -5.53
C LEU A 72 -9.46 -6.56 -6.72
N PRO A 73 -9.21 -5.76 -7.77
CA PRO A 73 -8.47 -6.23 -8.92
C PRO A 73 -7.03 -6.56 -8.54
N LEU A 74 -6.55 -7.70 -9.00
CA LEU A 74 -5.13 -8.03 -8.90
C LEU A 74 -4.34 -7.18 -9.90
N LEU A 75 -3.15 -6.76 -9.47
CA LEU A 75 -2.22 -6.11 -10.38
C LEU A 75 -1.71 -7.13 -11.40
N GLU A 76 -2.11 -6.97 -12.66
CA GLU A 76 -1.64 -7.81 -13.75
C GLU A 76 -0.20 -7.41 -14.16
N GLY A 77 0.69 -8.41 -14.24
CA GLY A 77 2.10 -8.18 -14.55
C GLY A 77 2.90 -7.59 -13.39
N LYS A 78 3.98 -6.87 -13.70
CA LYS A 78 4.90 -6.29 -12.70
C LYS A 78 4.75 -4.76 -12.53
N GLY A 79 3.65 -4.19 -13.03
CA GLY A 79 3.58 -2.75 -13.29
C GLY A 79 4.55 -2.34 -14.41
N LYS A 80 4.41 -1.12 -14.92
CA LYS A 80 5.30 -0.58 -15.98
C LYS A 80 6.42 0.30 -15.42
N VAL A 81 6.30 0.72 -14.15
CA VAL A 81 7.19 1.68 -13.50
C VAL A 81 7.80 1.03 -12.28
N SER A 82 9.12 1.07 -12.16
CA SER A 82 9.80 0.56 -10.98
C SER A 82 9.53 1.44 -9.76
N SER A 83 9.64 0.86 -8.56
CA SER A 83 9.50 1.63 -7.32
C SER A 83 10.51 2.79 -7.23
N ILE A 84 11.72 2.61 -7.79
CA ILE A 84 12.76 3.64 -7.80
C ILE A 84 12.34 4.81 -8.69
N GLU A 85 11.93 4.54 -9.93
CA GLU A 85 11.47 5.58 -10.87
C GLU A 85 10.28 6.36 -10.32
N ALA A 86 9.30 5.68 -9.74
CA ALA A 86 8.13 6.32 -9.13
C ALA A 86 8.54 7.28 -7.98
N LYS A 87 9.45 6.85 -7.10
CA LYS A 87 9.97 7.67 -6.00
C LYS A 87 10.78 8.87 -6.51
N THR A 88 11.66 8.66 -7.49
CA THR A 88 12.45 9.75 -8.08
C THR A 88 11.56 10.81 -8.72
N HIS A 89 10.54 10.39 -9.47
CA HIS A 89 9.58 11.30 -10.07
C HIS A 89 8.81 12.11 -9.01
N ALA A 90 8.36 11.47 -7.93
CA ALA A 90 7.68 12.14 -6.82
C ALA A 90 8.57 13.20 -6.15
N ILE A 91 9.84 12.88 -5.90
CA ILE A 91 10.82 13.80 -5.30
C ILE A 91 11.15 14.97 -6.25
N MET A 92 11.30 14.71 -7.55
CA MET A 92 11.53 15.77 -8.55
C MET A 92 10.38 16.77 -8.59
N ASN A 93 9.13 16.30 -8.50
CA ASN A 93 7.98 17.20 -8.50
C ASN A 93 7.94 18.14 -7.28
N ILE A 94 8.42 17.73 -6.10
CA ILE A 94 8.58 18.65 -4.96
C ILE A 94 9.65 19.71 -5.26
N LYS A 95 10.80 19.29 -5.78
CA LYS A 95 11.92 20.22 -6.07
C LYS A 95 11.55 21.29 -7.09
N ASN A 96 10.58 21.02 -7.97
CA ASN A 96 10.07 21.97 -8.95
C ASN A 96 9.00 22.93 -8.38
N LEU A 97 8.53 22.71 -7.14
CA LEU A 97 7.59 23.59 -6.45
C LEU A 97 8.28 24.58 -5.50
N GLU A 98 9.57 24.40 -5.22
CA GLU A 98 10.43 25.35 -4.48
C GLU A 98 11.09 26.34 -5.44
#